data_AF-A0A519VRW1-F1
#
_entry.id   AF-A0A519VRW1-F1
#
_cell.length_a   1.000
_cell.length_b   1.000
_cell.length_c   1.000
_cell.angle_alpha   90.00
_cell.angle_beta   90.00
_cell.angle_gamma   90.00
#
_symmetry.space_group_name_H-M   'P 1'
#
loop_
_entity.id
_entity.type
_entity.pdbx_description
1 polymer ?
#
loop_
_entity_poly.entity_id
_entity_poly.type
_entity_poly.pdbx_seq_one_letter_code
_entity_poly.pdbx_strand_id
1 'polypeptide(L)' 'MNEAIAAISALGYEVKVMDETQINFQYKEHTIRFFPYSGWASGKTIRDGRGIANLLSQLSANET' A
#
# COMPACT_ATOMS: atom_id res chain seq x y z
N MET A 1 8.46 7.96 -3.11
CA MET A 1 7.60 7.29 -4.12
C MET A 1 8.19 5.93 -4.51
N ASN A 2 9.39 5.91 -5.11
CA ASN A 2 10.02 4.68 -5.62
C ASN A 2 10.22 3.58 -4.57
N GLU A 3 10.66 3.94 -3.36
CA GLU A 3 10.83 2.97 -2.26
C GLU A 3 9.51 2.30 -1.86
N ALA A 4 8.40 3.05 -1.89
CA ALA A 4 7.09 2.50 -1.54
C ALA A 4 6.58 1.52 -2.59
N ILE A 5 6.78 1.85 -3.87
CA ILE A 5 6.46 0.97 -4.99
C ILE A 5 7.27 -0.31 -4.88
N ALA A 6 8.59 -0.20 -4.68
CA ALA A 6 9.48 -1.35 -4.55
C ALA A 6 9.08 -2.28 -3.39
N ALA A 7 8.77 -1.72 -2.22
CA ALA A 7 8.38 -2.50 -1.05
C ALA A 7 7.04 -3.23 -1.25
N ILE A 8 6.04 -2.58 -1.84
CA ILE A 8 4.73 -3.18 -2.08
C ILE A 8 4.81 -4.23 -3.22
N SER A 9 5.58 -3.96 -4.28
CA SER A 9 5.81 -4.93 -5.35
C SER A 9 6.67 -6.11 -4.93
N ALA A 10 7.57 -5.95 -3.95
CA ALA A 10 8.31 -7.07 -3.36
C ALA A 10 7.41 -8.07 -2.62
N LEU A 11 6.20 -7.66 -2.22
CA LEU A 11 5.16 -8.54 -1.68
C LEU A 11 4.31 -9.21 -2.78
N GLY A 12 4.60 -8.97 -4.06
CA GLY A 12 3.88 -9.56 -5.19
C GLY A 12 2.69 -8.74 -5.70
N TYR A 13 2.47 -7.53 -5.19
CA TYR A 13 1.37 -6.69 -5.63
C TYR A 13 1.75 -5.79 -6.82
N GLU A 14 0.86 -5.72 -7.81
CA GLU A 14 0.98 -4.77 -8.91
C GLU A 14 0.58 -3.36 -8.43
N VAL A 15 1.55 -2.44 -8.46
CA VAL A 15 1.36 -1.05 -8.04
C VAL A 15 1.10 -0.17 -9.25
N LYS A 16 0.00 0.58 -9.20
CA LYS A 16 -0.38 1.59 -10.19
C LYS A 16 -0.12 2.98 -9.62
N VAL A 17 0.75 3.73 -10.27
CA VAL A 17 0.97 5.14 -9.94
C VAL A 17 -0.20 5.95 -10.50
N MET A 18 -0.94 6.62 -9.63
CA MET A 18 -2.09 7.44 -10.05
C MET A 18 -1.66 8.88 -10.35
N ASP A 19 -0.79 9.44 -9.50
CA ASP A 19 -0.20 10.76 -9.62
C ASP A 19 1.15 10.81 -8.87
N GLU A 20 1.76 11.98 -8.74
CA GLU A 20 3.07 12.16 -8.08
C GLU A 20 3.05 11.89 -6.56
N THR A 21 1.86 11.82 -5.96
CA THR A 21 1.64 11.73 -4.52
C THR A 21 0.91 10.47 -4.08
N GLN A 22 0.28 9.74 -5.00
CA GLN A 22 -0.58 8.60 -4.72
C GLN A 22 -0.23 7.39 -5.58
N ILE A 23 -0.19 6.23 -4.93
CA ILE A 23 -0.14 4.92 -5.57
C ILE A 23 -1.32 4.07 -5.12
N ASN A 24 -1.80 3.22 -6.03
CA ASN A 24 -2.87 2.26 -5.77
C ASN A 24 -2.41 0.84 -6.07
N PHE A 25 -2.95 -0.14 -5.36
CA PHE A 25 -2.76 -1.55 -5.66
C PHE A 25 -3.98 -2.36 -5.21
N GLN A 26 -4.13 -3.57 -5.74
CA GLN A 26 -5.20 -4.48 -5.34
C GLN A 26 -4.77 -5.36 -4.18
N TYR A 27 -5.61 -5.46 -3.16
CA TYR A 27 -5.41 -6.34 -2.02
C TYR A 27 -6.76 -6.86 -1.54
N LYS A 28 -6.93 -8.20 -1.56
CA LYS A 28 -8.21 -8.87 -1.27
C LYS A 28 -9.37 -8.29 -2.08
N GLU A 29 -9.18 -8.18 -3.40
CA GLU A 29 -10.17 -7.63 -4.37
C GLU A 29 -10.59 -6.18 -4.12
N HIS A 30 -9.89 -5.48 -3.22
CA HIS A 30 -10.15 -4.10 -2.88
C HIS A 30 -8.94 -3.22 -3.18
N THR A 31 -9.20 -2.03 -3.73
CA THR A 31 -8.16 -1.04 -4.00
C THR A 31 -7.66 -0.43 -2.69
N ILE A 32 -6.36 -0.51 -2.47
CA ILE A 32 -5.66 0.21 -1.42
C ILE A 32 -5.02 1.45 -2.05
N ARG A 33 -5.13 2.58 -1.35
CA ARG A 33 -4.49 3.85 -1.71
C ARG A 33 -3.40 4.12 -0.70
N PHE A 34 -2.21 4.44 -1.19
CA PHE A 34 -1.09 4.85 -0.36
C PHE A 34 -0.53 6.17 -0.87
N PHE A 35 -0.22 7.07 0.07
CA PHE A 35 0.31 8.40 -0.20
C PHE A 35 1.74 8.49 0.34
N PRO A 36 2.78 8.21 -0.47
CA PRO A 36 4.15 8.06 0.05
C PRO A 36 4.70 9.30 0.74
N TYR A 37 4.28 10.50 0.31
CA TYR A 37 4.75 11.75 0.91
C TYR A 37 4.25 11.93 2.34
N SER A 38 2.97 11.66 2.61
CA SER A 38 2.40 11.75 3.96
C SER A 38 2.56 10.46 4.76
N GLY A 39 2.90 9.36 4.09
CA GLY A 39 2.92 8.01 4.62
C GLY A 39 1.53 7.44 4.92
N TRP A 40 0.44 8.05 4.45
CA TRP A 40 -0.92 7.60 4.76
C TRP A 40 -1.35 6.44 3.86
N ALA A 41 -1.90 5.39 4.44
CA ALA A 41 -2.55 4.28 3.75
C ALA A 41 -4.05 4.29 4.05
N SER A 42 -4.88 4.00 3.05
CA SER A 42 -6.33 3.87 3.21
C SER A 42 -6.92 2.81 2.29
N GLY A 43 -7.85 2.00 2.82
CA GLY A 43 -8.54 0.99 2.02
C GLY A 43 -9.48 0.11 2.85
N LYS A 44 -10.46 -0.51 2.19
CA LYS A 44 -11.54 -1.26 2.87
C LYS A 44 -11.03 -2.47 3.67
N THR A 45 -9.91 -3.05 3.26
CA THR A 45 -9.34 -4.29 3.82
C THR A 45 -8.12 -4.07 4.71
N ILE A 46 -7.78 -2.81 4.99
CA ILE A 46 -6.74 -2.43 5.94
C ILE A 46 -7.32 -1.44 6.94
N ARG A 47 -6.59 -1.23 8.03
CA ARG A 47 -6.82 -0.07 8.90
C ARG A 47 -6.05 1.11 8.35
N ASP A 48 -6.78 2.16 8.06
CA ASP A 48 -6.22 3.45 7.67
C ASP A 48 -5.20 3.94 8.71
N GLY A 49 -4.09 4.51 8.25
CA GLY A 49 -3.04 4.96 9.16
C GLY A 49 -1.78 5.44 8.46
N ARG A 50 -0.80 5.88 9.27
CA ARG A 50 0.50 6.35 8.77
C ARG A 50 1.59 5.28 8.86
N GLY A 51 2.57 5.41 7.97
CA GLY A 51 3.80 4.64 7.93
C GLY A 51 3.72 3.46 6.98
N ILE A 52 4.72 3.32 6.11
CA ILE A 52 4.80 2.19 5.20
C ILE A 52 4.98 0.86 5.94
N ALA A 53 5.72 0.84 7.05
CA ALA A 53 5.91 -0.36 7.86
C ALA A 53 4.58 -0.90 8.42
N ASN A 54 3.67 0.00 8.83
CA ASN A 54 2.34 -0.37 9.28
C ASN A 54 1.51 -0.97 8.14
N LEU A 55 1.57 -0.37 6.95
CA LEU A 55 0.92 -0.93 5.77
C LEU A 55 1.47 -2.33 5.44
N LEU A 56 2.79 -2.48 5.32
CA LEU A 56 3.43 -3.76 4.97
C LEU A 56 3.12 -4.85 6.00
N SER A 57 3.13 -4.52 7.29
CA SER A 57 2.75 -5.46 8.36
C SER A 57 1.31 -5.95 8.21
N GLN A 58 0.38 -5.10 7.78
CA GLN A 58 -1.01 -5.50 7.55
C GLN A 58 -1.18 -6.34 6.29
N LEU A 59 -0.36 -6.14 5.27
CA LEU A 59 -0.35 -6.96 4.06
C LEU A 59 0.23 -8.35 4.35
N SER A 60 1.36 -8.43 5.05
CA SER A 60 2.04 -9.70 5.33
C SER A 60 1.33 -10.55 6.40
N ALA A 61 0.71 -9.94 7.42
CA ALA A 61 0.09 -10.66 8.53
C ALA A 61 -1.23 -11.36 8.16
N ASN A 62 -1.74 -11.15 6.95
CA ASN A 62 -3.09 -11.53 6.55
C ASN A 62 -3.13 -12.52 5.36
N GLU A 63 -1.96 -13.06 4.98
CA GLU A 63 -1.78 -14.14 3.99
C GLU A 63 -1.54 -15.51 4.65
N THR A 64 -2.32 -15.84 5.68
CA THR A 64 -2.42 -17.18 6.29
C THR A 64 -3.64 -17.93 5.82
#